data_AF-U5HJR1-F1
#
_entry.id   AF-U5HJR1-F1
#
_cell.length_a   1.000
_cell.length_b   1.000
_cell.length_c   1.000
_cell.angle_alpha   90.00
_cell.angle_beta   90.00
_cell.angle_gamma   90.00
#
_symmetry.space_group_name_H-M   'P 1'
#
loop_
_entity.id
_entity.type
_entity.pdbx_description
1 polymer ?
#
loop_
_entity_poly.entity_id
_entity_poly.type
_entity_poly.pdbx_seq_one_letter_code
_entity_poly.pdbx_strand_id
1 'polypeptide(L)'
;MCVGCIDDSMFKSKLNYLPVKETELWQVQCDGMVIGNTLIKGTKMLAAFDTGSALIKVPTLVAQHLVKHLPGSSKLRSDRTITMPCNSNSMGSFGFSFGGQTYKIPLVDLQMGIYDEAHPGQCTFGIFADDRFQKLGRRIDGYPRGIVPQDSLSGLQLFETRSSFGWDRAFEGS
;
A
#
# COMPACT_ATOMS: atom_id res chain seq x y z
N MET A 1 16.86 -12.76 5.64
CA MET A 1 15.80 -13.69 5.16
C MET A 1 15.85 -14.94 6.00
N CYS A 2 14.73 -15.32 6.63
CA CYS A 2 14.58 -16.63 7.25
C CYS A 2 13.56 -17.45 6.45
N VAL A 3 13.78 -18.76 6.32
CA VAL A 3 12.83 -19.70 5.70
C VAL A 3 12.44 -20.73 6.75
N GLY A 4 11.13 -20.85 7.01
CA GLY A 4 10.60 -21.80 7.99
C GLY A 4 10.73 -21.37 9.47
N CYS A 5 11.15 -20.12 9.73
CA CYS A 5 11.15 -19.57 11.08
C CYS A 5 10.43 -18.22 11.15
N ILE A 6 10.03 -17.88 12.37
CA ILE A 6 9.60 -16.55 12.79
C ILE A 6 10.66 -16.07 13.78
N ASP A 7 11.27 -14.92 13.51
CA ASP A 7 12.24 -14.30 14.41
C ASP A 7 11.52 -13.25 15.27
N ASP A 8 11.12 -13.65 16.47
CA ASP A 8 10.39 -12.81 17.41
C ASP A 8 11.18 -11.55 17.85
N SER A 9 12.50 -11.50 17.62
CA SER A 9 13.32 -10.32 17.94
C SER A 9 13.12 -9.16 16.95
N MET A 10 12.53 -9.44 15.79
CA MET A 10 12.37 -8.47 14.72
C MET A 10 11.05 -7.70 14.78
N PHE A 11 10.16 -8.06 15.72
CA PHE A 11 8.90 -7.37 15.96
C PHE A 11 8.65 -7.10 17.45
N LYS A 12 8.01 -5.97 17.72
CA LYS A 12 7.64 -5.45 19.05
C LYS A 12 6.20 -5.79 19.43
N SER A 13 5.32 -6.00 18.45
CA SER A 13 3.89 -6.27 18.66
C SER A 13 3.47 -7.65 18.15
N LYS A 14 2.25 -8.08 18.48
CA LYS A 14 1.73 -9.37 18.01
C LYS A 14 1.48 -9.34 16.52
N LEU A 15 1.82 -10.43 15.84
CA LEU A 15 1.51 -10.61 14.44
C LEU A 15 0.00 -10.61 14.18
N ASN A 16 -0.41 -9.81 13.19
CA ASN A 16 -1.75 -9.75 12.62
C ASN A 16 -1.84 -10.73 11.45
N TYR A 17 -2.59 -11.82 11.61
CA TYR A 17 -2.79 -12.82 10.56
C TYR A 17 -4.03 -12.49 9.74
N LEU A 18 -3.88 -12.40 8.43
CA LEU A 18 -4.97 -12.16 7.48
C LEU A 18 -5.15 -13.36 6.55
N PRO A 19 -6.42 -13.72 6.25
CA PRO A 19 -6.70 -14.80 5.32
C PRO A 19 -6.31 -14.40 3.90
N VAL A 20 -5.51 -15.24 3.24
CA VAL A 20 -5.18 -15.09 1.82
C VAL A 20 -6.45 -15.32 0.99
N LYS A 21 -6.75 -14.36 0.11
CA LYS A 21 -7.92 -14.37 -0.78
C LYS A 21 -7.60 -14.95 -2.15
N GLU A 22 -6.36 -14.80 -2.60
CA GLU A 22 -5.89 -15.28 -3.89
C GLU A 22 -4.42 -15.72 -3.72
N THR A 23 -4.08 -16.93 -4.15
CA THR A 23 -2.79 -17.57 -3.84
C THR A 23 -1.72 -17.36 -4.91
N GLU A 24 -2.07 -17.06 -6.16
CA GLU A 24 -1.09 -16.83 -7.24
C GLU A 24 -0.24 -15.58 -6.96
N LEU A 25 -0.86 -14.52 -6.45
CA LEU A 25 -0.19 -13.27 -6.05
C LEU A 25 -0.20 -13.04 -4.53
N TRP A 26 -0.63 -14.04 -3.75
CA TRP A 26 -0.72 -13.96 -2.29
C TRP A 26 -1.44 -12.70 -1.79
N GLN A 27 -2.64 -12.49 -2.33
CA GLN A 27 -3.41 -11.28 -2.07
C GLN A 27 -4.21 -11.41 -0.79
N VAL A 28 -4.24 -10.31 -0.03
CA VAL A 28 -5.12 -10.17 1.13
C VAL A 28 -6.05 -8.96 0.93
N GLN A 29 -7.10 -8.90 1.73
CA GLN A 29 -7.99 -7.73 1.73
C GLN A 29 -7.29 -6.53 2.39
N CYS A 30 -7.09 -5.46 1.62
CA CYS A 30 -6.82 -4.14 2.15
C CYS A 30 -8.16 -3.44 2.43
N ASP A 31 -8.34 -2.91 3.64
CA ASP A 31 -9.54 -2.16 4.01
C ASP A 31 -9.56 -0.79 3.29
N GLY A 32 -8.37 -0.26 3.02
CA GLY A 32 -8.15 0.97 2.27
C GLY A 32 -6.86 1.68 2.68
N MET A 33 -6.62 2.82 2.04
CA MET A 33 -5.51 3.73 2.33
C MET A 33 -5.91 4.68 3.45
N VAL A 34 -4.96 5.10 4.27
CA VAL A 34 -5.16 5.94 5.46
C VAL A 34 -4.33 7.22 5.32
N ILE A 35 -4.95 8.36 5.56
CA ILE A 35 -4.29 9.67 5.67
C ILE A 35 -4.54 10.22 7.08
N GLY A 36 -3.48 10.53 7.82
CA GLY A 36 -3.53 10.77 9.26
C GLY A 36 -4.14 9.56 9.96
N ASN A 37 -5.35 9.73 10.49
CA ASN A 37 -6.14 8.68 11.14
C ASN A 37 -7.44 8.35 10.37
N THR A 38 -7.57 8.82 9.13
CA THR A 38 -8.79 8.72 8.34
C THR A 38 -8.63 7.67 7.25
N LEU A 39 -9.48 6.64 7.29
CA LEU A 39 -9.60 5.66 6.22
C LEU A 39 -10.28 6.31 5.00
N ILE A 40 -9.63 6.25 3.84
CA ILE A 40 -10.10 6.94 2.63
C ILE A 40 -11.11 6.08 1.87
N LYS A 41 -12.35 6.57 1.78
CA LYS A 41 -13.43 5.86 1.08
C LYS A 41 -13.10 5.68 -0.41
N GLY A 42 -13.35 4.48 -0.93
CA GLY A 42 -13.10 4.13 -2.33
C GLY A 42 -11.68 3.62 -2.63
N THR A 43 -10.86 3.41 -1.59
CA THR A 43 -9.50 2.86 -1.72
C THR A 43 -9.37 1.40 -1.28
N LYS A 44 -10.48 0.75 -0.92
CA LYS A 44 -10.53 -0.68 -0.62
C LYS A 44 -10.12 -1.49 -1.85
N MET A 45 -9.22 -2.46 -1.66
CA MET A 45 -8.68 -3.29 -2.75
C MET A 45 -8.15 -4.63 -2.23
N LEU A 46 -7.88 -5.57 -3.12
CA LEU A 46 -6.97 -6.68 -2.84
C LEU A 46 -5.54 -6.20 -3.04
N ALA A 47 -4.67 -6.45 -2.06
CA ALA A 47 -3.27 -6.08 -2.13
C ALA A 47 -2.40 -7.33 -2.19
N ALA A 48 -1.57 -7.42 -3.23
CA ALA A 48 -0.39 -8.28 -3.23
C ALA A 48 0.75 -7.50 -2.57
N PHE A 49 1.52 -8.15 -1.71
CA PHE A 49 2.79 -7.58 -1.27
C PHE A 49 3.92 -8.29 -2.00
N ASP A 50 4.74 -7.49 -2.67
CA ASP A 50 5.72 -7.93 -3.65
C ASP A 50 7.08 -7.31 -3.31
N THR A 51 8.03 -8.14 -2.88
CA THR A 51 9.42 -7.73 -2.60
C THR A 51 10.21 -7.39 -3.86
N GLY A 52 9.74 -7.80 -5.04
CA GLY A 52 10.35 -7.48 -6.33
C GLY A 52 9.91 -6.15 -6.93
N SER A 53 8.96 -5.45 -6.30
CA SER A 53 8.45 -4.15 -6.76
C SER A 53 9.00 -3.00 -5.93
N ALA A 54 9.49 -1.96 -6.59
CA ALA A 54 9.96 -0.74 -5.90
C ALA A 54 8.85 0.27 -5.59
N LEU A 55 7.73 0.23 -6.32
CA LEU A 55 6.70 1.27 -6.30
C LEU A 55 5.34 0.71 -5.89
N ILE A 56 4.56 1.51 -5.16
CA ILE A 56 3.15 1.21 -4.88
C ILE A 56 2.37 1.39 -6.18
N LYS A 57 1.62 0.36 -6.56
CA LYS A 57 0.76 0.39 -7.74
C LYS A 57 -0.67 0.12 -7.33
N VAL A 58 -1.54 1.09 -7.57
CA VAL A 58 -2.96 0.99 -7.25
C VAL A 58 -3.80 1.11 -8.53
N PRO A 59 -5.02 0.55 -8.56
CA PRO A 59 -5.93 0.78 -9.67
C PRO A 59 -6.16 2.27 -9.92
N THR A 60 -6.40 2.67 -11.17
CA THR A 60 -6.68 4.08 -11.53
C THR A 60 -7.84 4.64 -10.71
N LEU A 61 -8.90 3.86 -10.52
CA LEU A 61 -10.07 4.28 -9.73
C LEU A 61 -9.69 4.55 -8.26
N VAL A 62 -8.84 3.71 -7.68
CA VAL A 62 -8.32 3.87 -6.30
C VAL A 62 -7.47 5.13 -6.21
N ALA A 63 -6.56 5.36 -7.17
CA ALA A 63 -5.75 6.58 -7.22
C ALA A 63 -6.63 7.85 -7.32
N GLN A 64 -7.70 7.82 -8.14
CA GLN A 64 -8.64 8.93 -8.26
C GLN A 64 -9.38 9.21 -6.94
N HIS A 65 -9.75 8.17 -6.19
CA HIS A 65 -10.33 8.33 -4.86
C HIS A 65 -9.34 8.89 -3.84
N LEU A 66 -8.09 8.42 -3.87
CA LEU A 66 -7.02 8.88 -3.00
C LEU A 66 -6.74 10.37 -3.20
N VAL A 67 -6.49 10.80 -4.45
CA VAL A 67 -6.07 12.18 -4.75
C VAL A 67 -7.10 13.23 -4.31
N LYS A 68 -8.39 12.89 -4.31
CA LYS A 68 -9.45 13.78 -3.80
C LYS A 68 -9.32 14.11 -2.31
N HIS A 69 -8.57 13.32 -1.56
CA HIS A 69 -8.37 13.48 -0.12
C HIS A 69 -6.93 13.92 0.22
N LEU A 70 -6.05 14.01 -0.77
CA LEU A 70 -4.70 14.54 -0.57
C LEU A 70 -4.75 16.07 -0.48
N PRO A 71 -3.91 16.69 0.37
CA PRO A 71 -3.93 18.14 0.57
C PRO A 71 -3.38 18.91 -0.64
N GLY A 72 -3.68 20.21 -0.65
CA GLY A 72 -3.11 21.16 -1.61
C GLY A 72 -3.50 20.86 -3.06
N SER A 73 -2.68 21.29 -4.01
CA SER A 73 -2.90 21.07 -5.44
C SER A 73 -2.53 19.66 -5.90
N SER A 74 -2.88 18.64 -5.12
CA SER A 74 -2.63 17.23 -5.44
C SER A 74 -3.37 16.78 -6.69
N LYS A 75 -2.71 15.99 -7.55
CA LYS A 75 -3.24 15.58 -8.86
C LYS A 75 -2.77 14.17 -9.22
N LEU A 76 -3.67 13.41 -9.85
CA LEU A 76 -3.31 12.26 -10.67
C LEU A 76 -2.98 12.80 -12.08
N ARG A 77 -1.76 12.56 -12.53
CA ARG A 77 -1.26 13.04 -13.82
C ARG A 77 -1.59 12.05 -14.95
N SER A 78 -1.47 12.51 -16.19
CA SER A 78 -1.74 11.71 -17.39
C SER A 78 -0.75 10.54 -17.54
N ASP A 79 0.47 10.70 -17.03
CA ASP A 79 1.52 9.67 -16.98
C ASP A 79 1.33 8.64 -15.84
N ARG A 80 0.19 8.71 -15.14
CA ARG A 80 -0.21 7.84 -14.02
C ARG A 80 0.50 8.11 -12.69
N THR A 81 1.32 9.15 -12.60
CA THR A 81 1.93 9.57 -11.33
C THR A 81 0.95 10.35 -10.46
N ILE A 82 1.13 10.27 -9.15
CA ILE A 82 0.49 11.21 -8.21
C ILE A 82 1.50 12.29 -7.86
N THR A 83 1.09 13.54 -7.99
CA THR A 83 1.87 14.71 -7.57
C THR A 83 1.17 15.47 -6.48
N MET A 84 1.92 16.03 -5.54
CA MET A 84 1.43 16.84 -4.44
C MET A 84 2.48 17.93 -4.12
N PRO A 85 2.14 19.05 -3.44
CA PRO A 85 3.16 20.01 -3.01
C PRO A 85 4.31 19.33 -2.25
N CYS A 86 5.55 19.72 -2.54
CA CYS A 86 6.74 19.12 -1.92
C CYS A 86 6.77 19.29 -0.39
N ASN A 87 6.11 20.33 0.14
CA ASN A 87 5.99 20.62 1.57
C ASN A 87 4.62 20.20 2.12
N SER A 88 4.32 18.90 2.08
CA SER A 88 3.01 18.36 2.50
C SER A 88 2.97 17.90 3.95
N ASN A 89 3.58 18.66 4.85
CA ASN A 89 3.61 18.37 6.28
C ASN A 89 2.20 18.29 6.89
N SER A 90 1.20 18.95 6.27
CA SER A 90 -0.20 18.91 6.68
C SER A 90 -0.90 17.58 6.42
N MET A 91 -0.30 16.67 5.65
CA MET A 91 -0.89 15.36 5.37
C MET A 91 -0.81 14.41 6.58
N GLY A 92 0.05 14.71 7.58
CA GLY A 92 0.29 13.84 8.73
C GLY A 92 1.00 12.55 8.29
N SER A 93 0.35 11.40 8.49
CA SER A 93 0.87 10.08 8.08
C SER A 93 0.13 9.53 6.87
N PHE A 94 0.82 8.76 6.03
CA PHE A 94 0.19 7.91 5.03
C PHE A 94 0.29 6.45 5.46
N GLY A 95 -0.64 5.60 5.06
CA GLY A 95 -0.58 4.18 5.34
C GLY A 95 -1.67 3.36 4.67
N PHE A 96 -1.74 2.09 5.04
CA PHE A 96 -2.78 1.16 4.62
C PHE A 96 -3.40 0.48 5.85
N SER A 97 -4.70 0.20 5.78
CA SER A 97 -5.40 -0.60 6.79
C SER A 97 -5.60 -2.02 6.30
N PHE A 98 -5.29 -2.98 7.18
CA PHE A 98 -5.43 -4.40 6.94
C PHE A 98 -5.97 -5.09 8.19
N GLY A 99 -7.19 -5.65 8.10
CA GLY A 99 -7.84 -6.27 9.25
C GLY A 99 -8.09 -5.29 10.40
N GLY A 100 -8.34 -4.01 10.08
CA GLY A 100 -8.53 -2.93 11.04
C GLY A 100 -7.24 -2.38 11.68
N GLN A 101 -6.06 -2.92 11.34
CA GLN A 101 -4.77 -2.39 11.79
C GLN A 101 -4.14 -1.51 10.71
N THR A 102 -3.61 -0.35 11.12
CA THR A 102 -3.00 0.62 10.21
C THR A 102 -1.48 0.46 10.21
N TYR A 103 -0.92 0.34 9.00
CA TYR A 103 0.50 0.24 8.74
C TYR A 103 0.93 1.53 8.04
N LYS A 104 1.74 2.33 8.72
CA LYS A 104 2.14 3.65 8.23
C LYS A 104 3.37 3.54 7.34
N ILE A 105 3.48 4.48 6.41
CA ILE A 105 4.65 4.70 5.56
C ILE A 105 5.15 6.12 5.87
N PRO A 106 6.43 6.29 6.24
CA PRO A 106 7.02 7.60 6.34
C PRO A 106 6.87 8.35 5.02
N LEU A 107 6.41 9.61 5.08
CA LEU A 107 6.15 10.38 3.87
C LEU A 107 7.41 10.59 3.02
N VAL A 108 8.56 10.68 3.69
CA VAL A 108 9.88 10.79 3.04
C VAL A 108 10.19 9.59 2.14
N ASP A 109 9.71 8.39 2.48
CA ASP A 109 9.92 7.18 1.68
C ASP A 109 9.02 7.14 0.44
N LEU A 110 7.97 7.97 0.41
CA LEU A 110 7.08 8.11 -0.74
C LEU A 110 7.47 9.28 -1.64
N GLN A 111 8.20 10.27 -1.16
CA GLN A 111 8.53 11.46 -1.95
C GLN A 111 9.74 11.20 -2.85
N MET A 112 9.52 11.09 -4.16
CA MET A 112 10.58 10.73 -5.12
C MET A 112 11.36 11.93 -5.67
N GLY A 113 10.85 13.15 -5.48
CA GLY A 113 11.50 14.38 -5.94
C GLY A 113 10.58 15.30 -6.76
N ILE A 114 11.16 16.35 -7.33
CA ILE A 114 10.44 17.35 -8.12
C ILE A 114 9.85 16.70 -9.37
N TYR A 115 8.57 16.97 -9.64
CA TYR A 115 7.86 16.44 -10.80
C TYR A 115 8.23 17.17 -12.10
N ASP A 116 8.31 18.50 -12.04
CA ASP A 116 8.58 19.37 -13.18
C ASP A 116 9.46 20.52 -12.71
N GLU A 117 10.65 20.65 -13.29
CA GLU A 117 11.62 21.70 -12.93
C GLU A 117 11.09 23.10 -13.22
N ALA A 118 10.15 23.25 -14.17
CA ALA A 118 9.46 24.52 -14.40
C ALA A 118 8.53 24.90 -13.24
N HIS A 119 8.11 23.93 -12.42
CA HIS A 119 7.21 24.09 -11.29
C HIS A 119 7.75 23.35 -10.05
N PRO A 120 8.85 23.83 -9.45
CA PRO A 120 9.62 23.08 -8.44
C PRO A 120 8.86 22.85 -7.12
N GLY A 121 7.68 23.45 -6.96
CA GLY A 121 6.81 23.25 -5.79
C GLY A 121 6.00 21.95 -5.82
N GLN A 122 6.01 21.18 -6.90
CA GLN A 122 5.28 19.91 -7.02
C GLN A 122 6.25 18.73 -7.03
N CYS A 123 5.99 17.74 -6.17
CA CYS A 123 6.79 16.53 -6.07
C CYS A 123 5.98 15.31 -6.48
N THR A 124 6.67 14.34 -7.08
CA THR A 124 6.12 13.02 -7.41
C THR A 124 6.13 12.13 -6.18
N PHE A 125 5.03 11.43 -5.93
CA PHE A 125 4.90 10.45 -4.85
C PHE A 125 4.91 9.03 -5.43
N GLY A 126 5.52 8.08 -4.71
CA GLY A 126 5.77 6.69 -5.10
C GLY A 126 4.54 5.79 -5.22
N ILE A 127 3.38 6.38 -5.54
CA ILE A 127 2.10 5.72 -5.73
C ILE A 127 1.65 5.98 -7.16
N PHE A 128 1.53 4.92 -7.95
CA PHE A 128 1.22 4.98 -9.37
C PHE A 128 -0.12 4.32 -9.67
N ALA A 129 -0.86 4.90 -10.60
CA ALA A 129 -2.05 4.26 -11.15
C ALA A 129 -1.65 3.18 -12.18
N ASP A 130 -2.02 1.92 -11.94
CA ASP A 130 -1.76 0.80 -12.85
C ASP A 130 -2.93 -0.20 -12.84
N ASP A 131 -3.58 -0.36 -13.97
CA ASP A 131 -4.72 -1.28 -14.14
C ASP A 131 -4.32 -2.65 -14.68
N ARG A 132 -3.03 -2.89 -14.98
CA ARG A 132 -2.55 -4.17 -15.54
C ARG A 132 -2.78 -5.32 -14.56
N PHE A 133 -2.72 -5.05 -13.26
CA PHE A 133 -2.93 -6.05 -12.20
C PHE A 133 -4.39 -6.49 -12.06
N GLN A 134 -5.35 -5.79 -12.66
CA GLN A 134 -6.75 -6.26 -12.67
C GLN A 134 -6.93 -7.55 -13.48
N LYS A 135 -6.00 -7.85 -14.38
CA LYS A 135 -6.04 -9.04 -15.23
C LYS A 135 -5.24 -10.21 -14.67
N LEU A 136 -4.52 -10.01 -13.55
CA LEU A 136 -3.64 -11.01 -12.96
C LEU A 136 -4.32 -11.67 -11.75
N GLY A 137 -4.12 -12.99 -11.62
CA GLY A 137 -4.78 -13.83 -10.62
C GLY A 137 -6.18 -14.28 -11.03
N ARG A 138 -6.67 -15.35 -10.41
CA ARG A 138 -8.05 -15.81 -10.58
C ARG A 138 -9.02 -14.70 -10.12
N ARG A 139 -10.03 -14.34 -10.92
CA ARG A 139 -11.09 -13.39 -10.52
C ARG A 139 -11.96 -14.03 -9.44
N ILE A 140 -11.63 -13.84 -8.17
CA ILE A 140 -12.35 -14.49 -7.07
C ILE A 140 -13.51 -13.60 -6.56
N ASP A 141 -13.49 -12.29 -6.80
CA ASP A 141 -14.21 -11.40 -5.87
C ASP A 141 -14.47 -9.95 -6.34
N GLY A 142 -14.18 -9.59 -7.59
CA GLY A 142 -14.61 -8.30 -8.17
C GLY A 142 -13.98 -7.03 -7.57
N TYR A 143 -13.14 -7.15 -6.53
CA TYR A 143 -12.40 -6.03 -5.96
C TYR A 143 -11.22 -5.60 -6.86
N PRO A 144 -10.92 -4.30 -6.92
CA PRO A 144 -9.71 -3.81 -7.56
C PRO A 144 -8.45 -4.41 -6.93
N ARG A 145 -7.40 -4.64 -7.72
CA ARG A 145 -6.12 -5.23 -7.29
C ARG A 145 -4.97 -4.22 -7.32
N GLY A 146 -4.14 -4.20 -6.28
CA GLY A 146 -2.94 -3.37 -6.18
C GLY A 146 -1.71 -4.15 -5.71
N ILE A 147 -0.54 -3.55 -5.91
CA ILE A 147 0.76 -3.99 -5.37
C ILE A 147 1.23 -2.99 -4.34
N VAL A 148 1.66 -3.51 -3.19
CA VAL A 148 2.34 -2.75 -2.15
C VAL A 148 3.74 -3.35 -1.97
N PRO A 149 4.83 -2.61 -2.25
CA PRO A 149 6.18 -3.06 -1.94
C PRO A 149 6.25 -3.42 -0.46
N GLN A 150 6.74 -4.62 -0.15
CA GLN A 150 6.87 -5.05 1.25
C GLN A 150 7.69 -4.04 2.06
N ASP A 151 8.80 -3.58 1.48
CA ASP A 151 9.77 -2.69 2.14
C ASP A 151 9.24 -1.25 2.32
N SER A 152 8.13 -0.89 1.66
CA SER A 152 7.52 0.44 1.82
C SER A 152 6.75 0.59 3.12
N LEU A 153 6.40 -0.51 3.80
CA LEU A 153 5.64 -0.47 5.04
C LEU A 153 6.57 -0.67 6.23
N SER A 154 6.78 0.41 7.00
CA SER A 154 7.60 0.33 8.21
C SER A 154 7.01 -0.67 9.19
N GLY A 155 7.80 -1.65 9.63
CA GLY A 155 7.37 -2.72 10.53
C GLY A 155 6.70 -3.91 9.83
N LEU A 156 6.55 -3.91 8.50
CA LEU A 156 5.91 -5.02 7.81
C LEU A 156 6.88 -6.19 7.56
N GLN A 157 6.89 -7.15 8.47
CA GLN A 157 7.43 -8.48 8.17
C GLN A 157 6.35 -9.42 7.68
N LEU A 158 6.54 -9.95 6.48
CA LEU A 158 5.67 -10.98 5.92
C LEU A 158 6.09 -12.36 6.42
N PHE A 159 5.12 -13.06 6.97
CA PHE A 159 5.24 -14.49 7.26
C PHE A 159 4.13 -15.22 6.51
N GLU A 160 4.51 -16.25 5.76
CA GLU A 160 3.57 -17.15 5.10
C GLU A 160 3.43 -18.40 5.95
N THR A 161 2.21 -18.67 6.43
CA THR A 161 1.92 -19.84 7.23
C THR A 161 0.72 -20.59 6.69
N ARG A 162 0.70 -21.90 6.92
CA ARG A 162 -0.47 -22.74 6.68
C ARG A 162 -1.15 -22.99 8.03
N SER A 163 -2.33 -22.41 8.24
CA SER A 163 -3.15 -22.71 9.40
C SER A 163 -4.12 -23.86 9.10
N SER A 164 -4.81 -24.34 10.13
CA SER A 164 -5.89 -25.33 9.97
C SER A 164 -7.09 -24.81 9.17
N PHE A 165 -7.17 -23.50 8.92
CA PHE A 165 -8.26 -22.84 8.20
C PHE A 165 -7.86 -22.30 6.81
N GLY A 166 -6.58 -22.38 6.41
CA GLY A 166 -6.12 -21.93 5.09
C GLY A 166 -4.70 -21.41 5.08
N TRP A 167 -4.38 -20.64 4.04
CA TRP A 167 -3.13 -19.87 3.97
C TRP A 167 -3.36 -18.50 4.62
N ASP A 168 -2.49 -18.14 5.55
CA ASP A 168 -2.54 -16.86 6.24
C ASP A 168 -1.25 -16.08 5.99
N ARG A 169 -1.37 -14.75 5.94
CA ARG A 169 -0.25 -13.82 5.88
C ARG A 169 -0.21 -13.00 7.16
N ALA A 170 0.94 -13.01 7.83
CA ALA A 170 1.14 -12.29 9.09
C ALA A 170 1.87 -10.95 8.87
N PHE A 171 1.55 -9.95 9.70
CA PHE A 171 2.09 -8.59 9.65
C PHE A 171 2.29 -8.01 11.05
N GLU A 172 3.32 -7.19 11.28
CA GLU A 172 3.48 -6.43 12.54
C GLU A 172 3.07 -4.96 12.35
N GLY A 173 2.17 -4.47 13.21
CA GLY A 173 1.77 -3.06 13.26
C GLY A 173 2.61 -2.26 14.27
N SER A 174 2.96 -1.03 13.92
CA SER A 174 3.62 -0.04 14.79
C SER A 174 2.66 0.70 15.71
#